data_AF-A0A257RPF3-F1
#
_entry.id   AF-A0A257RPF3-F1
#
_cell.length_a   1.000
_cell.length_b   1.000
_cell.length_c   1.000
_cell.angle_alpha   90.00
_cell.angle_beta   90.00
_cell.angle_gamma   90.00
#
_symmetry.space_group_name_H-M   'P 1'
#
loop_
_entity.id
_entity.type
_entity.pdbx_description
1 polymer ?
#
loop_
_entity_poly.entity_id
_entity_poly.type
_entity_poly.pdbx_seq_one_letter_code
_entity_poly.pdbx_strand_id
1 'polypeptide(L)'
;MHIFPSFAAGGAQMRFVTLANHFGAQFRHIIVALDGDITCQTRLDPAIEVRFPVWTQRGTNFKNLRAIRVFLRKMAPDLLITSNWGSMDWVLASRLTGLAHIHAEDGFG
;
A
#
# COMPACT_ATOMS: atom_id res chain seq x y z
N MET A 1 -3.09 4.52 -3.54
CA MET A 1 -3.23 3.38 -2.62
C MET A 1 -1.89 2.68 -2.51
N HIS A 2 -1.41 2.47 -1.28
CA HIS A 2 -0.08 1.94 -0.97
C HIS A 2 -0.22 0.56 -0.33
N ILE A 3 0.49 -0.42 -0.89
CA ILE A 3 0.55 -1.79 -0.38
C ILE A 3 1.95 -2.01 0.20
N PHE A 4 2.01 -2.29 1.49
CA PHE A 4 3.23 -2.64 2.18
C PHE A 4 3.12 -4.06 2.77
N PRO A 5 4.20 -4.86 2.74
CA PRO A 5 4.25 -6.10 3.51
C PRO A 5 3.94 -5.85 4.98
N SER A 6 4.50 -4.75 5.52
CA SER A 6 4.25 -4.21 6.86
C SER A 6 4.24 -2.69 6.82
N PHE A 7 3.40 -2.03 7.61
CA PHE A 7 3.47 -0.58 7.82
C PHE A 7 4.03 -0.23 9.22
N ALA A 8 5.02 -1.00 9.67
CA ALA A 8 5.94 -0.64 10.74
C ALA A 8 7.06 0.29 10.24
N ALA A 9 7.75 0.99 11.15
CA ALA A 9 8.80 1.93 10.78
C ALA A 9 9.98 1.23 10.07
N GLY A 10 10.25 1.64 8.84
CA GLY A 10 11.33 1.17 7.97
C GLY A 10 11.59 2.17 6.84
N GLY A 11 12.56 1.90 5.96
CA GLY A 11 12.97 2.85 4.92
C GLY A 11 11.82 3.30 4.00
N ALA A 12 11.05 2.34 3.48
CA ALA A 12 9.92 2.59 2.59
C ALA A 12 8.81 3.41 3.26
N GLN A 13 8.47 3.03 4.50
CA GLN A 13 7.39 3.61 5.28
C GLN A 13 7.75 5.02 5.72
N MET A 14 8.98 5.25 6.20
CA MET A 14 9.45 6.58 6.58
C MET A 14 9.56 7.52 5.38
N ARG A 15 9.98 7.02 4.20
CA ARG A 15 9.95 7.82 2.98
C ARG A 15 8.52 8.17 2.59
N PHE A 16 7.59 7.21 2.62
CA PHE A 16 6.18 7.48 2.36
C PHE A 16 5.63 8.55 3.32
N VAL A 17 5.86 8.42 4.62
CA VAL A 17 5.42 9.39 5.64
C VAL A 17 5.98 10.77 5.33
N THR A 18 7.27 10.87 4.99
CA THR A 18 7.91 12.15 4.65
C THR A 18 7.22 12.82 3.47
N LEU A 19 6.92 12.07 2.41
CA LEU A 19 6.24 12.59 1.23
C LEU A 19 4.78 12.95 1.52
N ALA A 20 4.05 12.09 2.23
CA ALA A 20 2.65 12.34 2.59
C ALA A 20 2.52 13.62 3.44
N ASN A 21 3.38 13.78 4.46
CA ASN A 21 3.42 14.99 5.29
C ASN A 21 3.81 16.23 4.49
N HIS A 22 4.72 16.11 3.51
CA HIS A 22 5.11 17.23 2.67
C HIS A 22 3.98 17.70 1.73
N PHE A 23 3.29 16.77 1.08
CA PHE A 23 2.21 17.11 0.13
C PHE A 23 0.87 17.41 0.80
N GLY A 24 0.69 17.02 2.07
CA GLY A 24 -0.49 17.33 2.87
C GLY A 24 -1.79 16.87 2.18
N ALA A 25 -2.75 17.79 2.05
CA ALA A 25 -4.08 17.51 1.50
C ALA A 25 -4.13 17.37 -0.04
N GLN A 26 -3.00 17.44 -0.74
CA GLN A 26 -2.98 17.27 -2.20
C GLN A 26 -3.40 15.87 -2.64
N PHE A 27 -3.20 14.86 -1.80
CA PHE A 27 -3.54 13.48 -2.08
C PHE A 27 -4.34 12.84 -0.94
N ARG A 28 -5.18 11.86 -1.28
CA ARG A 28 -5.85 10.99 -0.32
C ARG A 28 -5.17 9.63 -0.32
N HIS A 29 -4.83 9.14 0.86
CA HIS A 29 -4.05 7.90 0.98
C HIS A 29 -4.92 6.75 1.46
N ILE A 30 -4.76 5.60 0.82
CA ILE A 30 -5.25 4.31 1.30
C ILE A 30 -4.03 3.45 1.53
N ILE A 31 -3.80 2.99 2.76
CA ILE A 31 -2.62 2.22 3.13
C ILE A 31 -3.06 0.84 3.60
N VAL A 32 -2.48 -0.20 3.00
CA VAL A 32 -2.71 -1.59 3.37
C VAL A 32 -1.41 -2.20 3.82
N ALA A 33 -1.35 -2.59 5.10
CA ALA A 33 -0.32 -3.45 5.64
C ALA A 33 -0.78 -4.91 5.52
N LEU A 34 0.00 -5.76 4.84
CA LEU A 34 -0.39 -7.15 4.57
C LEU A 34 -0.28 -8.05 5.81
N ASP A 35 0.62 -7.71 6.74
CA ASP A 35 0.72 -8.34 8.06
C ASP A 35 -0.23 -7.73 9.11
N GLY A 36 -0.85 -6.59 8.79
CA GLY A 36 -1.74 -5.84 9.67
C GLY A 36 -1.04 -4.84 10.61
N ASP A 37 0.29 -4.75 10.60
CA ASP A 37 1.01 -3.77 11.41
C ASP A 37 0.93 -2.38 10.75
N ILE A 38 0.28 -1.44 11.44
CA ILE A 38 0.12 -0.04 11.01
C ILE A 38 0.79 0.95 11.96
N THR A 39 1.73 0.52 12.80
CA THR A 39 2.34 1.34 13.85
C THR A 39 2.99 2.63 13.33
N CYS A 40 3.46 2.67 12.08
CA CYS A 40 4.02 3.86 11.45
C CYS A 40 2.99 4.97 11.20
N GLN A 41 1.67 4.69 11.31
CA GLN A 41 0.62 5.71 11.20
C GLN A 41 0.79 6.86 12.19
N THR A 42 1.43 6.60 13.34
CA THR A 42 1.72 7.60 14.39
C THR A 42 2.67 8.71 13.94
N ARG A 43 3.34 8.53 12.80
CA ARG A 43 4.26 9.51 12.19
C ARG A 43 3.61 10.38 11.12
N LEU A 44 2.37 10.06 10.72
CA LEU A 44 1.62 10.86 9.74
C LEU A 44 1.09 12.14 10.40
N ASP A 45 1.12 13.23 9.64
CA ASP A 45 0.47 14.47 10.04
C ASP A 45 -1.06 14.23 10.18
N PRO A 46 -1.68 14.58 11.32
CA PRO A 46 -3.12 14.42 11.53
C PRO A 46 -4.01 15.12 10.51
N ALA A 47 -3.49 16.12 9.78
CA ALA A 47 -4.22 16.84 8.75
C ALA A 47 -4.37 16.05 7.43
N ILE A 48 -3.64 14.94 7.24
CA ILE A 48 -3.69 14.15 6.02
C ILE A 48 -4.92 13.23 6.02
N GLU A 49 -5.66 13.20 4.91
CA GLU A 49 -6.73 12.22 4.72
C GLU A 49 -6.12 10.84 4.38
N VAL A 50 -6.15 9.92 5.36
CA VAL A 50 -5.64 8.56 5.23
C VAL A 50 -6.63 7.51 5.73
N ARG A 51 -6.69 6.36 5.05
CA ARG A 51 -7.52 5.21 5.42
C ARG A 51 -6.67 3.94 5.51
N PHE A 52 -6.97 3.08 6.48
CA PHE A 52 -6.28 1.81 6.73
C PHE A 52 -7.23 0.61 6.62
N PRO A 53 -7.70 0.24 5.42
CA PRO A 53 -8.57 -0.91 5.28
C PRO A 53 -7.81 -2.21 5.58
N VAL A 54 -8.43 -3.09 6.35
CA VAL A 54 -7.85 -4.38 6.73
C VAL A 54 -7.86 -5.35 5.56
N TRP A 55 -6.72 -5.96 5.27
CA TRP A 55 -6.59 -7.07 4.35
C TRP A 55 -6.57 -8.40 5.12
N THR A 56 -7.57 -9.25 4.91
CA THR A 56 -7.78 -10.46 5.73
C THR A 56 -7.25 -11.75 5.10
N GLN A 57 -6.88 -11.71 3.81
CA GLN A 57 -6.37 -12.91 3.13
C GLN A 57 -4.90 -13.12 3.48
N ARG A 58 -4.57 -14.31 4.00
CA ARG A 58 -3.20 -14.68 4.36
C ARG A 58 -2.52 -15.47 3.25
N GLY A 59 -1.18 -15.37 3.19
CA GLY A 59 -0.32 -16.12 2.27
C GLY A 59 -0.09 -15.47 0.91
N THR A 60 1.07 -15.77 0.31
CA THR A 60 1.62 -15.17 -0.93
C THR A 60 1.54 -16.10 -2.15
N ASN A 61 0.52 -16.95 -2.22
CA ASN A 61 0.52 -18.11 -3.14
C ASN A 61 -0.30 -17.90 -4.42
N PHE A 62 -0.43 -16.68 -4.95
CA PHE A 62 -1.25 -16.34 -6.14
C PHE A 62 -2.75 -16.72 -6.07
N LYS A 63 -3.19 -17.45 -5.04
CA LYS A 63 -4.60 -17.83 -4.79
C LYS A 63 -5.48 -16.61 -4.53
N ASN A 64 -4.86 -15.49 -4.15
CA ASN A 64 -5.54 -14.27 -3.74
C ASN A 64 -5.79 -13.27 -4.87
N LEU A 65 -5.36 -13.53 -6.11
CA LEU A 65 -5.46 -12.55 -7.21
C LEU A 65 -6.90 -12.07 -7.46
N ARG A 66 -7.90 -12.97 -7.39
CA ARG A 66 -9.31 -12.56 -7.53
C ARG A 66 -9.75 -11.67 -6.38
N ALA A 67 -9.39 -12.00 -5.15
CA ALA A 67 -9.71 -11.20 -3.97
C ALA A 67 -9.04 -9.82 -4.04
N ILE A 68 -7.78 -9.75 -4.48
CA ILE A 68 -7.06 -8.49 -4.67
C ILE A 68 -7.78 -7.63 -5.71
N ARG A 69 -8.17 -8.19 -6.86
CA ARG A 69 -8.92 -7.43 -7.89
C ARG A 69 -10.29 -6.95 -7.40
N VAL A 70 -10.99 -7.73 -6.58
CA VAL A 70 -12.24 -7.29 -5.94
C VAL A 70 -11.97 -6.13 -4.98
N PHE A 71 -10.91 -6.24 -4.19
CA PHE A 71 -10.51 -5.22 -3.22
C PHE A 71 -10.10 -3.91 -3.91
N LEU A 72 -9.26 -3.98 -4.94
CA LEU A 72 -8.87 -2.83 -5.77
C LEU A 72 -10.10 -2.15 -6.38
N ARG A 73 -11.04 -2.91 -6.95
CA ARG A 73 -12.29 -2.34 -7.48
C ARG A 73 -13.15 -1.68 -6.41
N LYS A 74 -13.24 -2.28 -5.21
CA LYS A 74 -14.00 -1.73 -4.09
C LYS A 74 -13.39 -0.42 -3.56
N MET A 75 -12.06 -0.35 -3.51
CA MET A 75 -11.34 0.84 -3.04
C MET A 75 -11.29 1.93 -4.12
N ALA A 76 -11.40 1.55 -5.39
CA ALA A 76 -11.36 2.44 -6.56
C ALA A 76 -10.23 3.48 -6.51
N PRO A 77 -8.96 3.09 -6.27
CA PRO A 77 -7.86 4.04 -6.26
C PRO A 77 -7.52 4.51 -7.68
N ASP A 78 -7.02 5.74 -7.80
CA ASP A 78 -6.51 6.27 -9.08
C ASP A 78 -5.09 5.76 -9.41
N LEU A 79 -4.31 5.43 -8.37
CA LEU A 79 -2.93 4.95 -8.47
C LEU A 79 -2.66 3.85 -7.43
N LEU A 80 -2.08 2.75 -7.88
CA LEU A 80 -1.54 1.70 -7.02
C LEU A 80 -0.03 1.90 -6.84
N ILE A 81 0.45 1.76 -5.61
CA ILE A 81 1.86 1.76 -5.27
C ILE A 81 2.13 0.51 -4.43
N THR A 82 2.97 -0.39 -4.92
CA THR A 82 3.34 -1.62 -4.20
C THR A 82 4.80 -1.55 -3.77
N SER A 83 5.09 -1.93 -2.53
CA SER A 83 6.43 -1.82 -1.95
C SER A 83 7.01 -3.18 -1.66
N ASN A 84 8.25 -3.42 -2.08
CA ASN A 84 9.02 -4.63 -1.81
C ASN A 84 8.37 -5.93 -2.31
N TRP A 85 9.15 -7.00 -2.24
CA TRP A 85 8.79 -8.29 -2.82
C TRP A 85 7.54 -8.93 -2.18
N GLY A 86 7.27 -8.66 -0.90
CA GLY A 86 6.09 -9.19 -0.20
C GLY A 86 4.74 -8.72 -0.78
N SER A 87 4.75 -7.77 -1.73
CA SER A 87 3.55 -7.25 -2.41
C SER A 87 3.38 -7.75 -3.85
N MET A 88 4.17 -8.73 -4.33
CA MET A 88 4.16 -9.19 -5.73
C MET A 88 2.82 -9.78 -6.21
N ASP A 89 2.02 -10.38 -5.34
CA ASP A 89 0.66 -10.81 -5.69
C ASP A 89 -0.21 -9.62 -6.15
N TRP A 90 0.01 -8.43 -5.59
CA TRP A 90 -0.69 -7.21 -5.97
C TRP A 90 -0.21 -6.65 -7.31
N VAL A 91 1.09 -6.77 -7.58
CA VAL A 91 1.68 -6.46 -8.89
C VAL A 91 1.04 -7.33 -9.98
N LEU A 92 0.96 -8.64 -9.76
CA LEU A 92 0.35 -9.53 -10.74
C LEU A 92 -1.15 -9.29 -10.89
N ALA A 93 -1.84 -8.97 -9.79
CA ALA A 93 -3.27 -8.70 -9.81
C ALA A 93 -3.62 -7.43 -10.60
N SER A 94 -2.83 -6.36 -10.45
CA SER A 94 -3.05 -5.04 -11.07
C SER A 94 -2.88 -5.03 -12.58
N ARG A 95 -2.03 -5.90 -13.14
CA ARG A 95 -1.81 -6.00 -14.60
C ARG A 95 -3.09 -6.26 -15.40
N LEU A 96 -4.11 -6.83 -14.79
CA LEU A 96 -5.41 -7.10 -15.41
C LEU A 96 -6.49 -6.08 -15.06
N THR A 97 -6.18 -4.99 -14.35
CA THR A 97 -7.16 -3.97 -13.93
C THR A 97 -7.05 -2.66 -14.69
N GLY A 98 -6.01 -2.46 -15.50
CA GLY A 98 -5.75 -1.18 -16.18
C GLY A 98 -5.41 -0.02 -15.23
N LEU A 99 -5.14 -0.33 -13.95
CA LEU A 99 -4.84 0.65 -12.91
C LEU A 99 -3.39 1.12 -13.08
N ALA A 100 -3.17 2.43 -13.10
CA ALA A 100 -1.82 2.99 -13.05
C ALA A 100 -1.11 2.43 -11.82
N HIS A 101 0.12 1.94 -12.01
CA HIS A 101 0.80 1.15 -10.98
C HIS A 101 2.30 1.43 -10.96
N ILE A 102 2.80 1.78 -9.79
CA ILE A 102 4.22 1.93 -9.49
C ILE A 102 4.61 0.81 -8.52
N HIS A 103 5.70 0.11 -8.83
CA HIS A 103 6.35 -0.78 -7.88
C HIS A 103 7.69 -0.17 -7.46
N ALA A 104 7.93 -0.12 -6.15
CA ALA A 104 9.19 0.34 -5.58
C ALA A 104 9.79 -0.76 -4.70
N GLU A 105 11.10 -0.89 -4.72
CA GLU A 105 11.86 -1.73 -3.81
C GLU A 105 12.83 -0.86 -3.02
N ASP A 106 12.84 -1.06 -1.71
CA ASP A 106 13.66 -0.33 -0.76
C ASP A 106 14.41 -1.31 0.14
N GLY A 107 15.71 -1.09 0.29
CA GLY A 107 16.57 -1.93 1.12
C GLY A 107 17.58 -2.70 0.29
N PHE A 108 18.69 -2.03 0.01
CA PHE A 108 20.02 -2.62 -0.16
C PHE A 108 21.02 -1.55 0.32
N GLY A 109 21.16 -1.38 1.64
CA GLY A 109 22.01 -0.37 2.26
C GLY A 109 22.24 -0.66 3.73
#